data_AF-A0A349GWN0-F1
#
_entry.id   AF-A0A349GWN0-F1
#
_cell.length_a   1.000
_cell.length_b   1.000
_cell.length_c   1.000
_cell.angle_alpha   90.00
_cell.angle_beta   90.00
_cell.angle_gamma   90.00
#
_symmetry.space_group_name_H-M   'P 1'
#
loop_
_entity.id
_entity.type
_entity.pdbx_description
1 polymer ?
#
loop_
_entity_poly.entity_id
_entity_poly.type
_entity_poly.pdbx_seq_one_letter_code
_entity_poly.pdbx_strand_id
1 'polypeptide(L)'
;MAGVAEVMAGGKLALARKELEALQKTRTGKNRRFRDETHGLAQSFDRMVQALCELVGNVQRSGIQVTSSSTTISAGARQLEAAVAEQAASLTEVSATTRQISATGQELAVTMEGVAGMANDTSRLAAECQLGLRQMEDKMRLLMESTEGISGKLDTISQRTGGISGIVTTITKIADQTNLLSLNAAIEAEKAGEYGVGFSVVAREVRRLADQTAVATLGIDRMVRESNAAVSAGVMEMDQFVDRVRQSIGEAGRLNQTMETIITHVQELGPRFNQALEGMQSQSAGAGQISQALQQLNDAAAGSRGALGEFNEATRHLADAVQRLRRGVANFETE
;
A
#
# COMPACT_ATOMS: atom_id res chain seq x y z
N MET A 1 29.05 -66.67 69.33
CA MET A 1 28.22 -66.81 68.12
C MET A 1 26.80 -66.31 68.35
N ALA A 2 26.07 -66.77 69.37
CA ALA A 2 24.74 -66.23 69.68
C ALA A 2 24.72 -64.71 69.95
N GLY A 3 25.67 -64.20 70.77
CA GLY A 3 25.80 -62.75 71.01
C GLY A 3 26.11 -61.94 69.75
N VAL A 4 27.05 -62.42 68.91
CA VAL A 4 27.36 -61.79 67.61
C VAL A 4 26.12 -61.75 66.70
N ALA A 5 25.34 -62.83 66.65
CA ALA A 5 24.10 -62.87 65.87
C ALA A 5 23.03 -61.90 66.41
N GLU A 6 22.93 -61.73 67.72
CA GLU A 6 22.04 -60.77 68.38
C GLU A 6 22.46 -59.32 68.09
N VAL A 7 23.75 -59.04 68.14
CA VAL A 7 24.33 -57.73 67.78
C VAL A 7 24.13 -57.42 66.29
N MET A 8 24.30 -58.41 65.41
CA MET A 8 23.98 -58.29 63.99
C MET A 8 22.50 -58.07 63.73
N ALA A 9 21.61 -58.78 64.46
CA ALA A 9 20.17 -58.61 64.36
C ALA A 9 19.71 -57.23 64.86
N GLY A 10 20.44 -56.65 65.83
CA GLY A 10 20.27 -55.28 66.29
C GLY A 10 20.90 -54.21 65.38
N GLY A 11 21.45 -54.60 64.23
CA GLY A 11 22.03 -53.68 63.24
C GLY A 11 23.43 -53.16 63.56
N LYS A 12 24.06 -53.56 64.67
CA LYS A 12 25.37 -53.05 65.08
C LYS A 12 26.52 -53.82 64.41
N LEU A 13 26.64 -53.69 63.10
CA LEU A 13 27.57 -54.48 62.28
C LEU A 13 29.04 -54.24 62.65
N ALA A 14 29.43 -53.01 63.00
CA ALA A 14 30.77 -52.70 63.50
C ALA A 14 31.08 -53.38 64.84
N LEU A 15 30.11 -53.42 65.76
CA LEU A 15 30.24 -54.11 67.04
C LEU A 15 30.29 -55.64 66.84
N ALA A 16 29.48 -56.18 65.94
CA ALA A 16 29.48 -57.60 65.59
C ALA A 16 30.83 -58.05 65.04
N ARG A 17 31.46 -57.24 64.18
CA ARG A 17 32.82 -57.48 63.68
C ARG A 17 33.85 -57.51 64.80
N LYS A 18 33.81 -56.52 65.71
CA LYS A 18 34.73 -56.44 66.85
C LYS A 18 34.58 -57.64 67.80
N GLU A 19 33.36 -58.11 68.02
CA GLU A 19 33.10 -59.33 68.81
C GLU A 19 33.58 -60.60 68.12
N LEU A 20 33.44 -60.69 66.79
CA LEU A 20 34.00 -61.78 65.98
C LEU A 20 35.53 -61.85 66.06
N GLU A 21 36.21 -60.71 65.92
CA GLU A 21 37.66 -60.61 66.05
C GLU A 21 38.14 -60.98 67.46
N ALA A 22 37.40 -60.59 68.50
CA ALA A 22 37.70 -60.97 69.88
C ALA A 22 37.56 -62.49 70.09
N LEU A 23 36.46 -63.10 69.60
CA LEU A 23 36.22 -64.54 69.68
C LEU A 23 37.26 -65.39 68.93
N GLN A 24 37.84 -64.85 67.85
CA GLN A 24 38.94 -65.49 67.13
C GLN A 24 40.26 -65.42 67.93
N LYS A 25 40.53 -64.33 68.67
CA LYS A 25 41.75 -64.15 69.48
C LYS A 25 41.78 -64.98 70.77
N THR A 26 40.63 -65.19 71.43
CA THR A 26 40.57 -65.89 72.74
C THR A 26 40.71 -67.43 72.65
N ARG A 27 40.69 -68.04 71.45
CA ARG A 27 40.61 -69.52 71.25
C ARG A 27 41.90 -70.19 70.73
N THR A 28 43.05 -69.77 71.24
CA THR A 28 44.37 -70.36 70.93
C THR A 28 44.78 -71.59 71.77
N GLY A 29 43.91 -72.14 72.64
CA GLY A 29 44.23 -73.29 73.53
C GLY A 29 43.54 -74.63 73.22
N LYS A 30 44.36 -75.69 72.99
CA LYS A 30 44.13 -77.17 73.05
C LYS A 30 42.69 -77.75 72.87
N ASN A 31 42.15 -77.79 71.65
CA ASN A 31 41.38 -78.95 71.12
C ASN A 31 41.18 -78.85 69.60
N ARG A 32 41.66 -79.83 68.81
CA ARG A 32 41.88 -79.68 67.34
C ARG A 32 40.66 -79.98 66.46
N ARG A 33 39.67 -80.78 66.90
CA ARG A 33 38.57 -81.24 66.03
C ARG A 33 37.36 -80.29 66.04
N PHE A 34 36.84 -79.92 67.21
CA PHE A 34 35.82 -78.85 67.39
C PHE A 34 36.27 -77.45 66.91
N ARG A 35 37.56 -77.31 66.58
CA ARG A 35 38.18 -76.09 66.07
C ARG A 35 37.76 -75.81 64.63
N ASP A 36 37.60 -76.83 63.79
CA ASP A 36 37.40 -76.63 62.36
C ASP A 36 35.98 -76.15 62.03
N GLU A 37 34.95 -76.72 62.64
CA GLU A 37 33.56 -76.31 62.37
C GLU A 37 33.23 -74.96 63.01
N THR A 38 33.73 -74.68 64.22
CA THR A 38 33.49 -73.39 64.88
C THR A 38 34.32 -72.25 64.29
N HIS A 39 35.54 -72.55 63.80
CA HIS A 39 36.35 -71.58 63.04
C HIS A 39 35.77 -71.33 61.65
N GLY A 40 35.31 -72.37 60.94
CA GLY A 40 34.60 -72.23 59.68
C GLY A 40 33.34 -71.37 59.82
N LEU A 41 32.53 -71.59 60.86
CA LEU A 41 31.34 -70.77 61.15
C LEU A 41 31.71 -69.31 61.46
N ALA A 42 32.78 -69.07 62.23
CA ALA A 42 33.26 -67.72 62.52
C ALA A 42 33.73 -67.00 61.25
N GLN A 43 34.46 -67.67 60.35
CA GLN A 43 34.85 -67.09 59.06
C GLN A 43 33.64 -66.79 58.16
N SER A 44 32.63 -67.67 58.12
CA SER A 44 31.41 -67.43 57.35
C SER A 44 30.62 -66.22 57.89
N PHE A 45 30.54 -66.07 59.22
CA PHE A 45 29.92 -64.91 59.85
C PHE A 45 30.68 -63.61 59.57
N ASP A 46 32.02 -63.63 59.61
CA ASP A 46 32.86 -62.48 59.26
C ASP A 46 32.63 -62.02 57.81
N ARG A 47 32.63 -62.97 56.86
CA ARG A 47 32.30 -62.67 55.45
C ARG A 47 30.89 -62.12 55.29
N MET A 48 29.92 -62.60 56.07
CA MET A 48 28.55 -62.10 56.05
C MET A 48 28.46 -60.67 56.58
N VAL A 49 29.14 -60.35 57.69
CA VAL A 49 29.22 -58.99 58.23
C VAL A 49 29.86 -58.05 57.21
N GLN A 50 30.97 -58.47 56.58
CA GLN A 50 31.64 -57.67 55.56
C GLN A 50 30.72 -57.41 54.34
N ALA A 51 30.06 -58.45 53.83
CA ALA A 51 29.12 -58.30 52.72
C ALA A 51 27.92 -57.40 53.06
N LEU A 52 27.43 -57.46 54.30
CA LEU A 52 26.35 -56.57 54.78
C LEU A 52 26.83 -55.12 54.91
N CYS A 53 28.03 -54.88 55.43
CA CYS A 53 28.60 -53.53 55.48
C CYS A 53 28.81 -52.94 54.08
N GLU A 54 29.33 -53.72 53.13
CA GLU A 54 29.49 -53.32 51.73
C GLU A 54 28.12 -53.02 51.07
N LEU A 55 27.12 -53.87 51.31
CA LEU A 55 25.75 -53.66 50.82
C LEU A 55 25.15 -52.36 51.37
N VAL A 56 25.22 -52.16 52.69
CA VAL A 56 24.73 -50.95 53.37
C VAL A 56 25.42 -49.70 52.83
N GLY A 57 26.76 -49.73 52.72
CA GLY A 57 27.54 -48.62 52.16
C GLY A 57 27.20 -48.34 50.68
N ASN A 58 26.92 -49.37 49.88
CA ASN A 58 26.44 -49.21 48.51
C ASN A 58 25.05 -48.58 48.47
N VAL A 59 24.10 -49.04 49.29
CA VAL A 59 22.74 -48.47 49.35
C VAL A 59 22.76 -47.01 49.80
N GLN A 60 23.61 -46.64 50.79
CA GLN A 60 23.76 -45.25 51.22
C GLN A 60 24.31 -44.36 50.10
N ARG A 61 25.37 -44.80 49.39
CA ARG A 61 25.94 -44.06 48.25
C ARG A 61 24.94 -43.91 47.11
N SER A 62 24.25 -44.99 46.75
CA SER A 62 23.19 -44.96 45.74
C SER A 62 22.04 -44.03 46.15
N GLY A 63 21.65 -44.02 47.43
CA GLY A 63 20.62 -43.10 47.95
C GLY A 63 21.02 -41.63 47.82
N ILE A 64 22.27 -41.28 48.13
CA ILE A 64 22.80 -39.91 47.94
C ILE A 64 22.77 -39.54 46.46
N GLN A 65 23.22 -40.44 45.58
CA GLN A 65 23.22 -40.20 44.13
C GLN A 65 21.81 -39.98 43.59
N VAL A 66 20.83 -40.81 43.97
CA VAL A 66 19.43 -40.68 43.55
C VAL A 66 18.81 -39.38 44.09
N THR A 67 19.13 -38.97 45.32
CA THR A 67 18.67 -37.68 45.89
C THR A 67 19.21 -36.50 45.09
N SER A 68 20.50 -36.53 44.75
CA SER A 68 21.14 -35.49 43.94
C SER A 68 20.49 -35.41 42.55
N SER A 69 20.36 -36.54 41.85
CA SER A 69 19.68 -36.61 40.55
C SER A 69 18.23 -36.13 40.60
N SER A 70 17.47 -36.50 41.64
CA SER A 70 16.09 -36.04 41.87
C SER A 70 16.02 -34.51 42.03
N THR A 71 16.97 -33.92 42.76
CA THR A 71 17.05 -32.46 42.94
C THR A 71 17.33 -31.75 41.61
N THR A 72 18.27 -32.27 40.81
CA THR A 72 18.58 -31.75 39.47
C THR A 72 17.38 -31.88 38.52
N ILE A 73 16.68 -33.01 38.54
CA ILE A 73 15.46 -33.23 37.75
C ILE A 73 14.38 -32.23 38.15
N SER A 74 14.17 -32.00 39.45
CA SER A 74 13.17 -31.02 39.93
C SER A 74 13.51 -29.60 39.51
N ALA A 75 14.79 -29.21 39.55
CA ALA A 75 15.23 -27.91 39.07
C ALA A 75 15.00 -27.76 37.55
N GLY A 76 15.33 -28.79 36.77
CA GLY A 76 15.07 -28.81 35.32
C GLY A 76 13.58 -28.75 34.98
N ALA A 77 12.74 -29.46 35.73
CA ALA A 77 11.29 -29.43 35.56
C ALA A 77 10.71 -28.03 35.78
N ARG A 78 11.16 -27.31 36.83
CA ARG A 78 10.75 -25.92 37.08
C ARG A 78 11.18 -24.97 35.97
N GLN A 79 12.39 -25.13 35.44
CA GLN A 79 12.85 -24.33 34.32
C GLN A 79 12.02 -24.58 33.06
N LEU A 80 11.68 -25.85 32.79
CA LEU A 80 10.83 -26.22 31.66
C LEU A 80 9.40 -25.70 31.84
N GLU A 81 8.86 -25.72 33.06
CA GLU A 81 7.55 -25.15 33.37
C GLU A 81 7.49 -23.65 33.03
N ALA A 82 8.51 -22.89 33.40
CA ALA A 82 8.62 -21.47 33.04
C ALA A 82 8.70 -21.27 31.51
N ALA A 83 9.51 -22.07 30.82
CA ALA A 83 9.64 -22.00 29.36
C ALA A 83 8.32 -22.33 28.64
N VAL A 84 7.57 -23.33 29.11
CA VAL A 84 6.27 -23.68 28.53
C VAL A 84 5.22 -22.59 28.79
N ALA A 85 5.25 -21.93 29.96
CA ALA A 85 4.38 -20.79 30.24
C ALA A 85 4.68 -19.59 29.34
N GLU A 86 5.96 -19.27 29.13
CA GLU A 86 6.40 -18.21 28.21
C GLU A 86 5.99 -18.54 26.77
N GLN A 87 6.20 -19.77 26.32
CA GLN A 87 5.78 -20.23 25.00
C GLN A 87 4.27 -20.09 24.80
N ALA A 88 3.44 -20.43 25.80
CA ALA A 88 1.99 -20.26 25.72
C ALA A 88 1.57 -18.77 25.58
N ALA A 89 2.26 -17.86 26.27
CA ALA A 89 2.04 -16.43 26.12
C ALA A 89 2.39 -15.95 24.70
N SER A 90 3.56 -16.33 24.19
CA SER A 90 3.97 -16.00 22.81
C SER A 90 3.01 -16.58 21.77
N LEU A 91 2.51 -17.81 21.94
CA LEU A 91 1.52 -18.40 21.04
C LEU A 91 0.21 -17.59 20.99
N THR A 92 -0.21 -17.04 22.13
CA THR A 92 -1.41 -16.19 22.19
C THR A 92 -1.22 -14.90 21.41
N GLU A 93 -0.05 -14.27 21.54
CA GLU A 93 0.31 -13.07 20.79
C GLU A 93 0.38 -13.35 19.28
N VAL A 94 1.07 -14.42 18.88
CA VAL A 94 1.16 -14.82 17.46
C VAL A 94 -0.22 -15.20 16.90
N SER A 95 -1.12 -15.76 17.71
CA SER A 95 -2.51 -16.03 17.30
C SER A 95 -3.28 -14.74 17.03
N ALA A 96 -3.12 -13.73 17.89
CA ALA A 96 -3.75 -12.42 17.70
C ALA A 96 -3.24 -11.73 16.42
N THR A 97 -1.93 -11.72 16.19
CA THR A 97 -1.35 -11.14 14.96
C THR A 97 -1.77 -11.90 13.71
N THR A 98 -1.87 -13.23 13.78
CA THR A 98 -2.34 -14.07 12.66
C THR A 98 -3.79 -13.74 12.28
N ARG A 99 -4.67 -13.55 13.27
CA ARG A 99 -6.05 -13.12 13.02
C ARG A 99 -6.11 -11.74 12.39
N GLN A 100 -5.27 -10.81 12.89
CA GLN A 100 -5.18 -9.47 12.32
C GLN A 100 -4.70 -9.52 10.86
N ILE A 101 -3.69 -10.33 10.54
CA ILE A 101 -3.20 -10.55 9.17
C ILE A 101 -4.34 -11.02 8.26
N SER A 102 -5.10 -12.04 8.68
CA SER A 102 -6.23 -12.55 7.91
C SER A 102 -7.31 -11.48 7.69
N ALA A 103 -7.67 -10.72 8.73
CA ALA A 103 -8.64 -9.64 8.62
C ALA A 103 -8.19 -8.53 7.65
N THR A 104 -6.94 -8.07 7.78
CA THR A 104 -6.36 -7.06 6.87
C THR A 104 -6.25 -7.58 5.44
N GLY A 105 -5.96 -8.87 5.27
CA GLY A 105 -5.93 -9.54 3.97
C GLY A 105 -7.30 -9.61 3.31
N GLN A 106 -8.39 -9.72 4.08
CA GLN A 106 -9.74 -9.66 3.52
C GLN A 106 -10.16 -8.22 3.19
N GLU A 107 -9.86 -7.27 4.07
CA GLU A 107 -10.23 -5.86 3.92
C GLU A 107 -9.55 -5.22 2.69
N LEU A 108 -8.25 -5.44 2.54
CA LEU A 108 -7.53 -4.87 1.40
C LEU A 108 -7.95 -5.56 0.08
N ALA A 109 -8.52 -6.79 0.10
CA ALA A 109 -9.05 -7.45 -1.10
C ALA A 109 -10.32 -6.75 -1.59
N VAL A 110 -11.24 -6.45 -0.66
CA VAL A 110 -12.42 -5.62 -0.93
C VAL A 110 -12.01 -4.22 -1.41
N THR A 111 -10.98 -3.65 -0.80
CA THR A 111 -10.44 -2.35 -1.23
C THR A 111 -9.92 -2.41 -2.67
N MET A 112 -9.18 -3.46 -3.04
CA MET A 112 -8.68 -3.64 -4.41
C MET A 112 -9.79 -3.81 -5.44
N GLU A 113 -10.87 -4.52 -5.11
CA GLU A 113 -12.06 -4.60 -5.96
C GLU A 113 -12.70 -3.21 -6.17
N GLY A 114 -12.82 -2.41 -5.10
CA GLY A 114 -13.31 -1.03 -5.18
C GLY A 114 -12.43 -0.13 -6.05
N VAL A 115 -11.11 -0.21 -5.89
CA VAL A 115 -10.16 0.57 -6.69
C VAL A 115 -10.19 0.13 -8.16
N ALA A 116 -10.34 -1.17 -8.45
CA ALA A 116 -10.51 -1.66 -9.81
C ALA A 116 -11.79 -1.11 -10.47
N GLY A 117 -12.89 -1.02 -9.71
CA GLY A 117 -14.13 -0.38 -10.15
C GLY A 117 -13.92 1.11 -10.49
N MET A 118 -13.28 1.86 -9.60
CA MET A 118 -12.95 3.28 -9.83
C MET A 118 -12.04 3.49 -11.04
N ALA A 119 -11.08 2.60 -11.25
CA ALA A 119 -10.20 2.62 -12.43
C ALA A 119 -11.03 2.44 -13.70
N ASN A 120 -11.93 1.46 -13.74
CA ASN A 120 -12.81 1.23 -14.89
C ASN A 120 -13.70 2.46 -15.19
N ASP A 121 -14.30 3.07 -14.16
CA ASP A 121 -15.07 4.30 -14.32
C ASP A 121 -14.24 5.47 -14.83
N THR A 122 -12.99 5.60 -14.36
CA THR A 122 -12.06 6.63 -14.84
C THR A 122 -11.74 6.44 -16.33
N SER A 123 -11.51 5.20 -16.77
CA SER A 123 -11.30 4.86 -18.19
C SER A 123 -12.51 5.25 -19.03
N ARG A 124 -13.72 4.91 -18.57
CA ARG A 124 -14.98 5.26 -19.25
C ARG A 124 -15.16 6.77 -19.39
N LEU A 125 -14.97 7.52 -18.29
CA LEU A 125 -15.07 8.99 -18.30
C LEU A 125 -14.03 9.63 -19.22
N ALA A 126 -12.80 9.11 -19.24
CA ALA A 126 -11.77 9.58 -20.16
C ALA A 126 -12.15 9.33 -21.63
N ALA A 127 -12.73 8.17 -21.95
CA ALA A 127 -13.23 7.86 -23.29
C ALA A 127 -14.41 8.76 -23.71
N GLU A 128 -15.33 9.07 -22.78
CA GLU A 128 -16.40 10.04 -23.02
C GLU A 128 -15.85 11.45 -23.30
N CYS A 129 -14.83 11.88 -22.55
CA CYS A 129 -14.12 13.13 -22.81
C CYS A 129 -13.46 13.16 -24.19
N GLN A 130 -12.82 12.07 -24.62
CA GLN A 130 -12.25 11.99 -25.98
C GLN A 130 -13.32 12.15 -27.07
N LEU A 131 -14.49 11.54 -26.87
CA LEU A 131 -15.62 11.72 -27.80
C LEU A 131 -16.07 13.18 -27.86
N GLY A 132 -16.22 13.82 -26.69
CA GLY A 132 -16.57 15.25 -26.59
C GLY A 132 -15.54 16.16 -27.26
N LEU A 133 -14.26 15.85 -27.13
CA LEU A 133 -13.17 16.60 -27.78
C LEU A 133 -13.20 16.47 -29.30
N ARG A 134 -13.43 15.26 -29.84
CA ARG A 134 -13.60 15.07 -31.28
C ARG A 134 -14.77 15.87 -31.83
N GLN A 135 -15.92 15.85 -31.15
CA GLN A 135 -17.07 16.66 -31.53
C GLN A 135 -16.76 18.17 -31.47
N MET A 136 -15.94 18.60 -30.51
CA MET A 136 -15.51 19.99 -30.43
C MET A 136 -14.58 20.37 -31.58
N GLU A 137 -13.62 19.50 -31.94
CA GLU A 137 -12.75 19.68 -33.11
C GLU A 137 -13.57 19.81 -34.41
N ASP A 138 -14.57 18.95 -34.61
CA ASP A 138 -15.46 19.00 -35.78
C ASP A 138 -16.23 20.33 -35.85
N LYS A 139 -16.77 20.79 -34.71
CA LYS A 139 -17.46 22.09 -34.63
C LYS A 139 -16.52 23.26 -34.89
N MET A 140 -15.27 23.18 -34.42
CA MET A 140 -14.26 24.22 -34.67
C MET A 140 -13.86 24.28 -36.15
N ARG A 141 -13.78 23.13 -36.84
CA ARG A 141 -13.57 23.12 -38.30
C ARG A 141 -14.70 23.80 -39.06
N LEU A 142 -15.95 23.50 -38.71
CA LEU A 142 -17.13 24.18 -39.29
C LEU A 142 -17.12 25.69 -39.03
N LEU A 143 -16.65 26.11 -37.85
CA LEU A 143 -16.47 27.53 -37.54
C LEU A 143 -15.40 28.18 -38.44
N MET A 144 -14.27 27.52 -38.68
CA MET A 144 -13.26 28.05 -39.61
C MET A 144 -13.81 28.22 -41.03
N GLU A 145 -14.50 27.21 -41.57
CA GLU A 145 -15.12 27.30 -42.91
C GLU A 145 -16.13 28.45 -42.99
N SER A 146 -16.93 28.63 -41.92
CA SER A 146 -17.90 29.72 -41.84
C SER A 146 -17.22 31.10 -41.80
N THR A 147 -16.12 31.24 -41.05
CA THR A 147 -15.33 32.47 -40.97
C THR A 147 -14.65 32.80 -42.28
N GLU A 148 -14.07 31.83 -42.98
CA GLU A 148 -13.52 32.02 -44.33
C GLU A 148 -14.59 32.52 -45.30
N GLY A 149 -15.81 31.96 -45.22
CA GLY A 149 -16.97 32.42 -45.98
C GLY A 149 -17.39 33.86 -45.66
N ILE A 150 -17.27 34.30 -44.41
CA ILE A 150 -17.53 35.70 -44.01
C ILE A 150 -16.44 36.63 -44.55
N SER A 151 -15.17 36.24 -44.43
CA SER A 151 -14.03 37.01 -44.94
C SER A 151 -14.16 37.27 -46.45
N GLY A 152 -14.49 36.25 -47.24
CA GLY A 152 -14.73 36.42 -48.69
C GLY A 152 -15.91 37.35 -49.02
N LYS A 153 -16.95 37.40 -48.18
CA LYS A 153 -18.06 38.36 -48.34
C LYS A 153 -17.62 39.78 -48.01
N LEU A 154 -16.80 39.98 -46.96
CA LEU A 154 -16.23 41.28 -46.62
C LEU A 154 -15.31 41.81 -47.73
N ASP A 155 -14.48 40.95 -48.31
CA ASP A 155 -13.65 41.30 -49.47
C ASP A 155 -14.50 41.75 -50.67
N THR A 156 -15.61 41.05 -50.92
CA THR A 156 -16.56 41.45 -51.98
C THR A 156 -17.17 42.84 -51.69
N ILE A 157 -17.51 43.14 -50.43
CA ILE A 157 -18.02 44.45 -50.02
C ILE A 157 -16.93 45.52 -50.20
N SER A 158 -15.68 45.24 -49.81
CA SER A 158 -14.54 46.13 -49.99
C SER A 158 -14.34 46.51 -51.47
N GLN A 159 -14.34 45.52 -52.37
CA GLN A 159 -14.23 45.75 -53.81
C GLN A 159 -15.38 46.62 -54.36
N ARG A 160 -16.62 46.33 -53.96
CA ARG A 160 -17.80 47.11 -54.40
C ARG A 160 -17.72 48.56 -53.89
N THR A 161 -17.30 48.75 -52.65
CA THR A 161 -17.17 50.07 -52.02
C THR A 161 -16.05 50.89 -52.68
N GLY A 162 -14.94 50.25 -53.07
CA GLY A 162 -13.91 50.85 -53.93
C GLY A 162 -14.45 51.31 -55.29
N GLY A 163 -15.29 50.50 -55.93
CA GLY A 163 -15.98 50.87 -57.17
C GLY A 163 -16.88 52.11 -57.01
N ILE A 164 -17.61 52.21 -55.90
CA ILE A 164 -18.44 53.39 -55.58
C ILE A 164 -17.59 54.64 -55.42
N SER A 165 -16.43 54.57 -54.76
CA SER A 165 -15.52 55.72 -54.60
C SER A 165 -15.09 56.29 -55.97
N GLY A 166 -14.82 55.43 -56.96
CA GLY A 166 -14.51 55.85 -58.33
C GLY A 166 -15.67 56.55 -59.03
N ILE A 167 -16.90 56.06 -58.81
CA ILE A 167 -18.13 56.70 -59.33
C ILE A 167 -18.33 58.07 -58.68
N VAL A 168 -18.22 58.16 -57.35
CA VAL A 168 -18.38 59.41 -56.59
C VAL A 168 -17.36 60.46 -57.06
N THR A 169 -16.10 60.06 -57.25
CA THR A 169 -15.05 60.94 -57.80
C THR A 169 -15.43 61.48 -59.19
N THR A 170 -16.02 60.64 -60.03
CA THR A 170 -16.47 61.04 -61.37
C THR A 170 -17.65 62.02 -61.30
N ILE A 171 -18.63 61.78 -60.42
CA ILE A 171 -19.77 62.68 -60.23
C ILE A 171 -19.31 64.03 -59.69
N THR A 172 -18.36 64.07 -58.75
CA THR A 172 -17.78 65.33 -58.25
C THR A 172 -17.12 66.12 -59.38
N LYS A 173 -16.33 65.46 -60.25
CA LYS A 173 -15.75 66.11 -61.43
C LYS A 173 -16.81 66.66 -62.39
N ILE A 174 -17.90 65.92 -62.61
CA ILE A 174 -19.02 66.38 -63.45
C ILE A 174 -19.72 67.58 -62.81
N ALA A 175 -19.93 67.57 -61.49
CA ALA A 175 -20.51 68.68 -60.75
C ALA A 175 -19.64 69.94 -60.86
N ASP A 176 -18.31 69.81 -60.68
CA ASP A 176 -17.36 70.92 -60.84
C ASP A 176 -17.34 71.48 -62.27
N GLN A 177 -17.36 70.60 -63.29
CA GLN A 177 -17.46 71.02 -64.69
C GLN A 177 -18.79 71.73 -64.98
N THR A 178 -19.89 71.23 -64.43
CA THR A 178 -21.23 71.83 -64.58
C THR A 178 -21.28 73.20 -63.89
N ASN A 179 -20.65 73.34 -62.74
CA ASN A 179 -20.49 74.60 -62.01
C ASN A 179 -19.73 75.62 -62.88
N LEU A 180 -18.58 75.24 -63.45
CA LEU A 180 -17.81 76.09 -64.36
C LEU A 180 -18.57 76.47 -65.64
N LEU A 181 -19.29 75.53 -66.25
CA LEU A 181 -20.15 75.80 -67.41
C LEU A 181 -21.26 76.80 -67.07
N SER A 182 -21.92 76.61 -65.92
CA SER A 182 -22.99 77.50 -65.45
C SER A 182 -22.48 78.91 -65.14
N LEU A 183 -21.26 79.04 -64.64
CA LEU A 183 -20.60 80.33 -64.42
C LEU A 183 -20.33 81.05 -65.75
N ASN A 184 -19.78 80.34 -66.73
CA ASN A 184 -19.54 80.90 -68.07
C ASN A 184 -20.85 81.32 -68.73
N ALA A 185 -21.92 80.51 -68.58
CA ALA A 185 -23.25 80.85 -69.07
C ALA A 185 -23.85 82.08 -68.36
N ALA A 186 -23.62 82.22 -67.04
CA ALA A 186 -24.07 83.39 -66.28
C ALA A 186 -23.34 84.68 -66.73
N ILE A 187 -22.03 84.59 -66.98
CA ILE A 187 -21.21 85.70 -67.50
C ILE A 187 -21.70 86.12 -68.89
N GLU A 188 -21.91 85.18 -69.81
CA GLU A 188 -22.35 85.51 -71.16
C GLU A 188 -23.80 86.02 -71.19
N ALA A 189 -24.65 85.56 -70.26
CA ALA A 189 -25.99 86.10 -70.05
C ALA A 189 -25.97 87.55 -69.53
N GLU A 190 -25.07 87.92 -68.62
CA GLU A 190 -24.87 89.32 -68.22
C GLU A 190 -24.40 90.19 -69.39
N LYS A 191 -23.52 89.66 -70.23
CA LYS A 191 -22.97 90.33 -71.40
C LYS A 191 -24.00 90.63 -72.48
N ALA A 192 -25.07 89.82 -72.56
CA ALA A 192 -26.19 89.99 -73.50
C ALA A 192 -27.24 91.03 -73.04
N GLY A 193 -27.09 91.63 -71.85
CA GLY A 193 -27.97 92.69 -71.34
C GLY A 193 -29.42 92.22 -71.14
N GLU A 194 -30.40 93.01 -71.59
CA GLU A 194 -31.84 92.70 -71.41
C GLU A 194 -32.28 91.37 -72.07
N TYR A 195 -31.59 90.93 -73.14
CA TYR A 195 -31.89 89.66 -73.82
C TYR A 195 -31.41 88.42 -73.06
N GLY A 196 -30.52 88.59 -72.06
CA GLY A 196 -29.91 87.51 -71.30
C GLY A 196 -30.57 87.20 -69.95
N VAL A 197 -31.57 87.98 -69.52
CA VAL A 197 -32.16 87.91 -68.16
C VAL A 197 -32.71 86.50 -67.84
N GLY A 198 -33.43 85.88 -68.78
CA GLY A 198 -33.94 84.51 -68.60
C GLY A 198 -32.83 83.46 -68.52
N PHE A 199 -31.76 83.61 -69.31
CA PHE A 199 -30.60 82.72 -69.29
C PHE A 199 -29.78 82.86 -68.00
N SER A 200 -29.67 84.06 -67.45
CA SER A 200 -28.96 84.31 -66.18
C SER A 200 -29.62 83.58 -65.00
N VAL A 201 -30.97 83.56 -64.95
CA VAL A 201 -31.73 82.83 -63.92
C VAL A 201 -31.49 81.32 -64.03
N VAL A 202 -31.55 80.77 -65.25
CA VAL A 202 -31.29 79.34 -65.48
C VAL A 202 -29.85 78.98 -65.11
N ALA A 203 -28.87 79.79 -65.52
CA ALA A 203 -27.46 79.57 -65.21
C ALA A 203 -27.21 79.58 -63.68
N ARG A 204 -27.87 80.47 -62.93
CA ARG A 204 -27.78 80.51 -61.46
C ARG A 204 -28.40 79.28 -60.80
N GLU A 205 -29.50 78.77 -61.33
CA GLU A 205 -30.13 77.55 -60.80
C GLU A 205 -29.31 76.29 -61.12
N VAL A 206 -28.73 76.20 -62.32
CA VAL A 206 -27.79 75.12 -62.69
C VAL A 206 -26.57 75.15 -61.77
N ARG A 207 -26.04 76.34 -61.48
CA ARG A 207 -24.93 76.51 -60.52
C ARG A 207 -25.31 76.00 -59.14
N ARG A 208 -26.48 76.38 -58.63
CA ARG A 208 -27.00 75.95 -57.33
C ARG A 208 -27.14 74.43 -57.24
N LEU A 209 -27.64 73.79 -58.30
CA LEU A 209 -27.76 72.32 -58.40
C LEU A 209 -26.39 71.64 -58.47
N ALA A 210 -25.44 72.21 -59.20
CA ALA A 210 -24.07 71.70 -59.26
C ALA A 210 -23.38 71.75 -57.89
N ASP A 211 -23.49 72.87 -57.16
CA ASP A 211 -22.97 73.01 -55.79
C ASP A 211 -23.65 72.02 -54.84
N GLN A 212 -24.98 71.85 -54.91
CA GLN A 212 -25.70 70.84 -54.10
C GLN A 212 -25.25 69.41 -54.43
N THR A 213 -24.99 69.11 -55.70
CA THR A 213 -24.49 67.80 -56.13
C THR A 213 -23.09 67.54 -55.58
N ALA A 214 -22.20 68.53 -55.62
CA ALA A 214 -20.84 68.43 -55.06
C ALA A 214 -20.85 68.20 -53.54
N VAL A 215 -21.72 68.89 -52.80
CA VAL A 215 -21.88 68.67 -51.35
C VAL A 215 -22.43 67.27 -51.06
N ALA A 216 -23.41 66.81 -51.84
CA ALA A 216 -23.97 65.46 -51.68
C ALA A 216 -22.94 64.37 -51.98
N THR A 217 -22.12 64.51 -53.02
CA THR A 217 -21.06 63.54 -53.33
C THR A 217 -19.96 63.51 -52.27
N LEU A 218 -19.62 64.65 -51.65
CA LEU A 218 -18.71 64.67 -50.49
C LEU A 218 -19.27 63.87 -49.31
N GLY A 219 -20.59 63.97 -49.06
CA GLY A 219 -21.28 63.16 -48.05
C GLY A 219 -21.20 61.66 -48.35
N ILE A 220 -21.40 61.27 -49.62
CA ILE A 220 -21.28 59.88 -50.06
C ILE A 220 -19.83 59.38 -49.95
N ASP A 221 -18.82 60.19 -50.36
CA ASP A 221 -17.40 59.82 -50.23
C ASP A 221 -17.04 59.52 -48.78
N ARG A 222 -17.53 60.34 -47.84
CA ARG A 222 -17.34 60.11 -46.41
C ARG A 222 -17.96 58.77 -45.96
N MET A 223 -19.21 58.49 -46.31
CA MET A 223 -19.86 57.21 -45.96
C MET A 223 -19.14 56.00 -46.56
N VAL A 224 -18.62 56.13 -47.77
CA VAL A 224 -17.84 55.08 -48.46
C VAL A 224 -16.51 54.83 -47.74
N ARG A 225 -15.80 55.89 -47.31
CA ARG A 225 -14.58 55.75 -46.50
C ARG A 225 -14.84 55.11 -45.15
N GLU A 226 -15.88 55.55 -44.45
CA GLU A 226 -16.29 54.96 -43.16
C GLU A 226 -16.66 53.48 -43.33
N SER A 227 -17.38 53.13 -44.41
CA SER A 227 -17.72 51.73 -44.73
C SER A 227 -16.48 50.88 -45.03
N ASN A 228 -15.53 51.40 -45.83
CA ASN A 228 -14.26 50.71 -46.11
C ASN A 228 -13.44 50.49 -44.84
N ALA A 229 -13.36 51.50 -43.97
CA ALA A 229 -12.65 51.37 -42.70
C ALA A 229 -13.28 50.30 -41.81
N ALA A 230 -14.62 50.26 -41.72
CA ALA A 230 -15.34 49.23 -40.98
C ALA A 230 -15.14 47.83 -41.57
N VAL A 231 -15.12 47.69 -42.89
CA VAL A 231 -14.86 46.41 -43.57
C VAL A 231 -13.43 45.94 -43.33
N SER A 232 -12.41 46.80 -43.47
CA SER A 232 -11.02 46.45 -43.16
C SER A 232 -10.85 46.03 -41.70
N ALA A 233 -11.49 46.73 -40.76
CA ALA A 233 -11.47 46.34 -39.35
C ALA A 233 -12.12 44.96 -39.14
N GLY A 234 -13.25 44.69 -39.80
CA GLY A 234 -13.91 43.39 -39.76
C GLY A 234 -13.07 42.25 -40.32
N VAL A 235 -12.32 42.47 -41.41
CA VAL A 235 -11.39 41.47 -41.96
C VAL A 235 -10.27 41.17 -40.96
N MET A 236 -9.65 42.20 -40.37
CA MET A 236 -8.62 42.01 -39.35
C MET A 236 -9.13 41.25 -38.12
N GLU A 237 -10.37 41.49 -37.70
CA GLU A 237 -11.00 40.77 -36.58
C GLU A 237 -11.27 39.30 -36.94
N MET A 238 -11.68 39.01 -38.18
CA MET A 238 -11.86 37.64 -38.68
C MET A 238 -10.54 36.88 -38.74
N ASP A 239 -9.45 37.50 -39.20
CA ASP A 239 -8.12 36.87 -39.20
C ASP A 239 -7.69 36.49 -37.77
N GLN A 240 -7.85 37.40 -36.81
CA GLN A 240 -7.58 37.11 -35.41
C GLN A 240 -8.48 36.00 -34.86
N PHE A 241 -9.73 35.94 -35.29
CA PHE A 241 -10.65 34.88 -34.88
C PHE A 241 -10.19 33.51 -35.40
N VAL A 242 -9.76 33.42 -36.66
CA VAL A 242 -9.20 32.17 -37.24
C VAL A 242 -8.00 31.68 -36.43
N ASP A 243 -7.09 32.58 -36.05
CA ASP A 243 -5.91 32.22 -35.25
C ASP A 243 -6.29 31.67 -33.87
N ARG A 244 -7.30 32.27 -33.20
CA ARG A 244 -7.81 31.76 -31.91
C ARG A 244 -8.47 30.39 -32.05
N VAL A 245 -9.22 30.16 -33.12
CA VAL A 245 -9.83 28.86 -33.40
C VAL A 245 -8.76 27.80 -33.65
N ARG A 246 -7.71 28.12 -34.43
CA ARG A 246 -6.57 27.22 -34.65
C ARG A 246 -5.86 26.85 -33.34
N GLN A 247 -5.64 27.83 -32.47
CA GLN A 247 -5.08 27.57 -31.14
C GLN A 247 -5.98 26.62 -30.33
N SER A 248 -7.30 26.86 -30.34
CA SER A 248 -8.27 26.03 -29.62
C SER A 248 -8.28 24.57 -30.12
N ILE A 249 -8.14 24.35 -31.43
CA ILE A 249 -7.99 23.02 -32.02
C ILE A 249 -6.70 22.34 -31.52
N GLY A 250 -5.58 23.08 -31.48
CA GLY A 250 -4.32 22.56 -30.95
C GLY A 250 -4.40 22.18 -29.46
N GLU A 251 -5.10 22.97 -28.66
CA GLU A 251 -5.35 22.67 -27.24
C GLU A 251 -6.25 21.43 -27.07
N ALA A 252 -7.31 21.30 -27.87
CA ALA A 252 -8.17 20.11 -27.88
C ALA A 252 -7.39 18.85 -28.23
N GLY A 253 -6.51 18.91 -29.25
CA GLY A 253 -5.66 17.79 -29.64
C GLY A 253 -4.70 17.35 -28.52
N ARG A 254 -4.07 18.31 -27.82
CA ARG A 254 -3.24 18.00 -26.64
C ARG A 254 -4.03 17.35 -25.51
N LEU A 255 -5.26 17.81 -25.27
CA LEU A 255 -6.12 17.22 -24.25
C LEU A 255 -6.53 15.80 -24.63
N ASN A 256 -6.80 15.54 -25.91
CA ASN A 256 -7.12 14.21 -26.42
C ASN A 256 -5.97 13.21 -26.19
N GLN A 257 -4.72 13.63 -26.45
CA GLN A 257 -3.52 12.82 -26.16
C GLN A 257 -3.30 12.58 -24.66
N THR A 258 -3.64 13.57 -23.83
CA THR A 258 -3.61 13.42 -22.37
C THR A 258 -4.63 12.37 -21.91
N MET A 259 -5.85 12.39 -22.46
CA MET A 259 -6.87 11.38 -22.16
C MET A 259 -6.45 9.98 -22.61
N GLU A 260 -5.80 9.84 -23.77
CA GLU A 260 -5.25 8.55 -24.24
C GLU A 260 -4.19 7.99 -23.27
N THR A 261 -3.33 8.86 -22.74
CA THR A 261 -2.33 8.51 -21.74
C THR A 261 -2.98 8.06 -20.43
N ILE A 262 -4.05 8.75 -19.98
CA ILE A 262 -4.83 8.35 -18.80
C ILE A 262 -5.44 6.97 -19.00
N ILE A 263 -6.10 6.73 -20.14
CA ILE A 263 -6.71 5.43 -20.45
C ILE A 263 -5.66 4.32 -20.41
N THR A 264 -4.48 4.56 -20.99
CA THR A 264 -3.38 3.60 -21.02
C THR A 264 -2.90 3.26 -19.62
N HIS A 265 -2.61 4.27 -18.79
CA HIS A 265 -2.18 4.06 -17.40
C HIS A 265 -3.23 3.35 -16.56
N VAL A 266 -4.50 3.65 -16.78
CA VAL A 266 -5.60 2.97 -16.09
C VAL A 266 -5.69 1.50 -16.50
N GLN A 267 -5.48 1.17 -17.77
CA GLN A 267 -5.44 -0.23 -18.24
C GLN A 267 -4.24 -0.99 -17.67
N GLU A 268 -3.09 -0.34 -17.49
CA GLU A 268 -1.89 -0.93 -16.85
C GLU A 268 -2.11 -1.27 -15.37
N LEU A 269 -3.09 -0.65 -14.69
CA LEU A 269 -3.41 -0.96 -13.31
C LEU A 269 -4.11 -2.32 -13.16
N GLY A 270 -4.86 -2.77 -14.16
CA GLY A 270 -5.61 -4.03 -14.10
C GLY A 270 -4.76 -5.24 -13.69
N PRO A 271 -3.65 -5.54 -14.41
CA PRO A 271 -2.74 -6.62 -14.02
C PRO A 271 -2.15 -6.45 -12.60
N ARG A 272 -1.88 -5.21 -12.17
CA ARG A 272 -1.34 -4.93 -10.83
C ARG A 272 -2.36 -5.20 -9.73
N PHE A 273 -3.64 -4.89 -9.96
CA PHE A 273 -4.70 -5.22 -9.02
C PHE A 273 -4.92 -6.72 -8.90
N ASN A 274 -4.86 -7.46 -10.02
CA ASN A 274 -4.92 -8.92 -9.98
C ASN A 274 -3.76 -9.52 -9.18
N GLN A 275 -2.53 -9.04 -9.41
CA GLN A 275 -1.36 -9.48 -8.64
C GLN A 275 -1.50 -9.17 -7.14
N ALA A 276 -2.03 -7.99 -6.80
CA ALA A 276 -2.33 -7.64 -5.42
C ALA A 276 -3.34 -8.62 -4.83
N LEU A 277 -4.48 -8.84 -5.49
CA LEU A 277 -5.54 -9.75 -5.04
C LEU A 277 -5.03 -11.18 -4.82
N GLU A 278 -4.19 -11.70 -5.72
CA GLU A 278 -3.53 -13.00 -5.54
C GLU A 278 -2.63 -13.03 -4.28
N GLY A 279 -1.82 -11.99 -4.08
CA GLY A 279 -0.99 -11.84 -2.88
C GLY A 279 -1.81 -11.82 -1.59
N MET A 280 -2.98 -11.19 -1.64
CA MET A 280 -3.91 -11.11 -0.52
C MET A 280 -4.60 -12.44 -0.20
N GLN A 281 -5.03 -13.17 -1.22
CA GLN A 281 -5.57 -14.52 -1.05
C GLN A 281 -4.51 -15.47 -0.47
N SER A 282 -3.27 -15.36 -0.96
CA SER A 282 -2.12 -16.11 -0.42
C SER A 282 -1.85 -15.77 1.05
N GLN A 283 -1.92 -14.48 1.42
CA GLN A 283 -1.74 -14.04 2.80
C GLN A 283 -2.85 -14.57 3.73
N SER A 284 -4.10 -14.56 3.28
CA SER A 284 -5.22 -15.14 4.03
C SER A 284 -5.07 -16.66 4.21
N ALA A 285 -4.70 -17.37 3.15
CA ALA A 285 -4.42 -18.80 3.20
C ALA A 285 -3.25 -19.13 4.14
N GLY A 286 -2.16 -18.36 4.06
CA GLY A 286 -1.00 -18.49 4.93
C GLY A 286 -1.34 -18.23 6.40
N ALA A 287 -2.16 -17.21 6.70
CA ALA A 287 -2.67 -16.98 8.04
C ALA A 287 -3.52 -18.16 8.56
N GLY A 288 -4.33 -18.78 7.70
CA GLY A 288 -5.06 -20.01 8.03
C GLY A 288 -4.13 -21.16 8.42
N GLN A 289 -3.06 -21.38 7.67
CA GLN A 289 -2.05 -22.40 7.96
C GLN A 289 -1.30 -22.11 9.27
N ILE A 290 -0.92 -20.86 9.51
CA ILE A 290 -0.28 -20.44 10.76
C ILE A 290 -1.23 -20.69 11.93
N SER A 291 -2.51 -20.34 11.79
CA SER A 291 -3.51 -20.59 12.84
C SER A 291 -3.62 -22.07 13.19
N GLN A 292 -3.56 -22.96 12.19
CA GLN A 292 -3.57 -24.40 12.42
C GLN A 292 -2.30 -24.87 13.13
N ALA A 293 -1.12 -24.37 12.73
CA ALA A 293 0.14 -24.68 13.38
C ALA A 293 0.18 -24.19 14.84
N LEU A 294 -0.37 -23.00 15.12
CA LEU A 294 -0.49 -22.47 16.48
C LEU A 294 -1.39 -23.33 17.35
N GLN A 295 -2.49 -23.87 16.80
CA GLN A 295 -3.34 -24.80 17.54
C GLN A 295 -2.56 -26.06 17.96
N GLN A 296 -1.80 -26.65 17.03
CA GLN A 296 -0.95 -27.82 17.33
C GLN A 296 0.12 -27.51 18.37
N LEU A 297 0.75 -26.34 18.30
CA LEU A 297 1.73 -25.89 19.29
C LEU A 297 1.10 -25.67 20.66
N ASN A 298 -0.12 -25.14 20.71
CA ASN A 298 -0.84 -24.95 21.96
C ASN A 298 -1.21 -26.30 22.61
N ASP A 299 -1.62 -27.28 21.81
CA ASP A 299 -1.89 -28.65 22.27
C ASP A 299 -0.59 -29.32 22.78
N ALA A 300 0.54 -29.12 22.08
CA ALA A 300 1.85 -29.61 22.52
C ALA A 300 2.32 -28.96 23.83
N ALA A 301 2.11 -27.65 24.00
CA ALA A 301 2.40 -26.93 25.25
C ALA A 301 1.51 -27.41 26.41
N ALA A 302 0.23 -27.69 26.15
CA ALA A 302 -0.67 -28.30 27.13
C ALA A 302 -0.21 -29.72 27.52
N GLY A 303 0.18 -30.55 26.55
CA GLY A 303 0.75 -31.87 26.81
C GLY A 303 2.04 -31.82 27.63
N SER A 304 2.91 -30.85 27.35
CA SER A 304 4.17 -30.64 28.07
C SER A 304 3.94 -30.24 29.53
N ARG A 305 2.93 -29.40 29.81
CA ARG A 305 2.49 -29.10 31.19
C ARG A 305 1.98 -30.35 31.91
N GLY A 306 1.22 -31.20 31.24
CA GLY A 306 0.75 -32.47 31.81
C GLY A 306 1.92 -33.38 32.19
N ALA A 307 2.84 -33.61 31.26
CA ALA A 307 4.04 -34.42 31.49
C ALA A 307 4.94 -33.87 32.61
N LEU A 308 5.04 -32.55 32.74
CA LEU A 308 5.75 -31.91 33.85
C LEU A 308 5.11 -32.17 35.21
N GLY A 309 3.77 -32.21 35.26
CA GLY A 309 3.03 -32.62 36.46
C GLY A 309 3.41 -34.04 36.90
N GLU A 310 3.37 -34.99 35.96
CA GLU A 310 3.77 -36.39 36.21
C GLU A 310 5.24 -36.51 36.61
N PHE A 311 6.15 -35.79 35.95
CA PHE A 311 7.57 -35.75 36.31
C PHE A 311 7.80 -35.26 37.74
N ASN A 312 7.12 -34.20 38.14
CA ASN A 312 7.20 -33.66 39.50
C ASN A 312 6.69 -34.65 40.54
N GLU A 313 5.59 -35.37 40.24
CA GLU A 313 5.05 -36.41 41.10
C GLU A 313 6.00 -37.60 41.23
N ALA A 314 6.52 -38.12 40.11
CA ALA A 314 7.50 -39.20 40.10
C ALA A 314 8.78 -38.83 40.87
N THR A 315 9.25 -37.58 40.73
CA THR A 315 10.42 -37.06 41.46
C THR A 315 10.18 -37.01 42.97
N ARG A 316 8.97 -36.63 43.41
CA ARG A 316 8.56 -36.68 44.83
C ARG A 316 8.52 -38.11 45.36
N HIS A 317 7.98 -39.06 44.59
CA HIS A 317 7.98 -40.48 44.97
C HIS A 317 9.40 -41.03 45.10
N LEU A 318 10.30 -40.67 44.19
CA LEU A 318 11.71 -41.06 44.23
C LEU A 318 12.38 -40.54 45.52
N ALA A 319 12.14 -39.27 45.87
CA ALA A 319 12.68 -38.66 47.07
C ALA A 319 12.16 -39.34 48.35
N ASP A 320 10.86 -39.66 48.43
CA ASP A 320 10.28 -40.39 49.56
C ASP A 320 10.83 -41.83 49.65
N ALA A 321 10.93 -42.55 48.53
CA ALA A 321 11.49 -43.89 48.49
C ALA A 321 12.94 -43.92 48.98
N VAL A 322 13.76 -42.95 48.58
CA VAL A 322 15.14 -42.82 49.07
C VAL A 322 15.18 -42.47 50.55
N GLN A 323 14.30 -41.59 51.04
CA GLN A 323 14.24 -41.31 52.48
C GLN A 323 13.84 -42.55 53.30
N ARG A 324 12.95 -43.39 52.79
CA ARG A 324 12.59 -44.68 53.41
C ARG A 324 13.76 -45.66 53.40
N LEU A 325 14.46 -45.79 52.27
CA LEU A 325 15.67 -46.61 52.16
C LEU A 325 16.76 -46.15 53.14
N ARG A 326 17.03 -44.83 53.20
CA ARG A 326 17.99 -44.26 54.13
C ARG A 326 17.61 -44.53 55.58
N ARG A 327 16.32 -44.40 55.95
CA ARG A 327 15.84 -44.77 57.30
C ARG A 327 16.01 -46.25 57.59
N GLY A 328 15.68 -47.13 56.64
CA GLY A 328 15.85 -48.58 56.80
C GLY A 328 17.30 -49.01 56.98
N VAL A 329 18.22 -48.32 56.30
CA VAL A 329 19.66 -48.60 56.37
C VAL A 329 20.35 -47.88 57.53
N ALA A 330 19.80 -46.75 58.02
CA ALA A 330 20.33 -46.04 59.19
C ALA A 330 20.28 -46.87 60.49
N ASN A 331 19.44 -47.91 60.54
CA ASN A 331 19.41 -48.87 61.64
C ASN A 331 20.65 -49.78 61.67
N PHE A 332 21.46 -49.79 60.60
CA PHE A 332 22.70 -50.58 60.53
C PHE A 332 23.93 -49.68 60.77
N GLU A 333 24.58 -49.84 61.92
CA GLU A 333 25.85 -49.17 62.27
C GLU A 333 27.02 -49.93 61.62
N THR A 334 27.52 -49.41 60.50
CA THR A 334 28.63 -50.01 59.73
C THR A 334 30.02 -49.55 60.13
N GLU A 335 30.13 -48.50 60.96
CA GLU A 335 31.37 -48.00 61.59
C GLU A 335 31.24 -47.94 63.10
#